data_AF-A0A248KFP6-F1
#
_entry.id   AF-A0A248KFP6-F1
#
_cell.length_a   1.000
_cell.length_b   1.000
_cell.length_c   1.000
_cell.angle_alpha   90.00
_cell.angle_beta   90.00
_cell.angle_gamma   90.00
#
_symmetry.space_group_name_H-M   'P 1'
#
loop_
_entity.id
_entity.type
_entity.pdbx_description
1 polymer ?
#
loop_
_entity_poly.entity_id
_entity_poly.type
_entity_poly.pdbx_seq_one_letter_code
_entity_poly.pdbx_strand_id
1 'polypeptide(L)'
;MNKLISTLEQLHLMRTRAVDDLSSKLASQKQVCQRFEKNIDALTSLASGLAEQSVNSAVMMINQSKYKHNIQRVIDWQKQEQALANLEAQKIQGNLLAEAKREKSLELVLDAKRSDQRMEMSRREQKMTDSVSTQCWLRQQLAAARQR
;
A
#
# COMPACT_ATOMS: atom_id res chain seq x y z
N MET A 1 -1.27 -30.27 -6.33
CA MET A 1 -1.71 -28.87 -6.15
C MET A 1 -2.17 -28.30 -7.48
N ASN A 2 -3.27 -27.55 -7.51
CA ASN A 2 -3.76 -26.92 -8.73
C ASN A 2 -2.78 -25.82 -9.16
N LYS A 3 -2.10 -25.99 -10.30
CA LYS A 3 -1.07 -25.05 -10.82
C LYS A 3 -1.60 -23.62 -10.89
N LEU A 4 -2.88 -23.43 -11.19
CA LEU A 4 -3.53 -22.12 -11.24
C LEU A 4 -3.56 -21.42 -9.87
N ILE A 5 -3.88 -22.16 -8.80
CA ILE A 5 -3.95 -21.58 -7.45
C ILE A 5 -2.54 -21.15 -7.01
N SER A 6 -1.52 -21.98 -7.24
CA SER A 6 -0.14 -21.61 -6.93
C SER A 6 0.35 -20.38 -7.71
N THR A 7 -0.03 -20.23 -8.99
CA THR A 7 0.34 -19.03 -9.76
C THR A 7 -0.37 -17.77 -9.25
N LEU A 8 -1.64 -17.90 -8.83
CA LEU A 8 -2.38 -16.78 -8.25
C LEU A 8 -1.82 -16.38 -6.89
N GLU A 9 -1.37 -17.34 -6.07
CA GLU A 9 -0.70 -17.10 -4.78
C GLU A 9 0.64 -16.38 -4.96
N GLN A 10 1.43 -16.78 -5.96
CA GLN A 10 2.67 -16.08 -6.30
C GLN A 10 2.39 -14.65 -6.76
N LEU A 11 1.39 -14.45 -7.62
CA LEU A 11 1.00 -13.12 -8.05
C LEU A 11 0.51 -12.25 -6.88
N HIS A 12 -0.25 -12.84 -5.95
CA HIS A 12 -0.72 -12.16 -4.75
C HIS A 12 0.46 -11.68 -3.90
N LEU A 13 1.41 -12.57 -3.63
CA LEU A 13 2.63 -12.23 -2.90
C LEU A 13 3.42 -11.08 -3.55
N MET A 14 3.54 -11.09 -4.88
CA MET A 14 4.20 -10.00 -5.61
C MET A 14 3.45 -8.67 -5.47
N ARG A 15 2.12 -8.70 -5.48
CA ARG A 15 1.27 -7.51 -5.33
C ARG A 15 1.29 -6.97 -3.90
N THR A 16 1.24 -7.82 -2.88
CA THR A 16 1.38 -7.43 -1.48
C THR A 16 2.71 -6.70 -1.27
N ARG A 17 3.84 -7.24 -1.78
CA ARG A 17 5.14 -6.57 -1.73
C ARG A 17 5.14 -5.21 -2.44
N ALA A 18 4.48 -5.11 -3.60
CA ALA A 18 4.37 -3.84 -4.32
C ALA A 18 3.58 -2.78 -3.51
N VAL A 19 2.53 -3.19 -2.80
CA VAL A 19 1.77 -2.33 -1.88
C VAL A 19 2.64 -1.86 -0.71
N ASP A 20 3.41 -2.77 -0.11
CA ASP A 20 4.32 -2.44 0.99
C ASP A 20 5.41 -1.45 0.53
N ASP A 21 6.03 -1.70 -0.62
CA ASP A 21 7.06 -0.83 -1.20
C ASP A 21 6.51 0.57 -1.50
N LEU A 22 5.31 0.67 -2.08
CA LEU A 22 4.66 1.95 -2.37
C LEU A 22 4.25 2.69 -1.09
N SER A 23 3.82 1.95 -0.06
CA SER A 23 3.48 2.52 1.25
C SER A 23 4.72 3.12 1.92
N SER A 24 5.84 2.41 1.89
CA SER A 24 7.13 2.88 2.40
C SER A 24 7.61 4.13 1.65
N LYS A 25 7.57 4.10 0.30
CA LYS A 25 7.90 5.26 -0.55
C LYS A 25 7.03 6.47 -0.23
N LEU A 26 5.73 6.28 -0.04
CA LEU A 26 4.80 7.35 0.31
C LEU A 26 5.15 7.95 1.68
N ALA A 27 5.49 7.12 2.66
CA ALA A 27 5.90 7.58 3.98
C ALA A 27 7.18 8.44 3.90
N SER A 28 8.20 7.97 3.18
CA SER A 28 9.43 8.75 2.95
C SER A 28 9.14 10.08 2.24
N GLN A 29 8.28 10.08 1.22
CA GLN A 29 7.93 11.30 0.50
C GLN A 29 7.18 12.30 1.39
N LYS A 30 6.27 11.82 2.24
CA LYS A 30 5.59 12.68 3.23
C LYS A 30 6.57 13.33 4.21
N GLN A 31 7.61 12.61 4.64
CA GLN A 31 8.66 13.20 5.48
C GLN A 31 9.42 14.31 4.75
N VAL A 32 9.67 14.16 3.45
CA VAL A 32 10.27 15.22 2.62
C VAL A 32 9.36 16.45 2.57
N CYS A 33 8.06 16.28 2.33
CA CYS A 33 7.09 17.39 2.35
C CYS A 33 7.08 18.13 3.69
N GLN A 34 7.06 17.39 4.81
CA GLN A 34 7.11 17.97 6.16
C GLN A 34 8.41 18.72 6.44
N ARG A 35 9.54 18.23 5.90
CA ARG A 35 10.82 18.94 6.02
C ARG A 35 10.78 20.28 5.30
N PHE A 36 10.20 20.34 4.10
CA PHE A 36 10.03 21.60 3.37
C PHE A 36 9.14 22.58 4.14
N GLU A 37 8.03 22.12 4.69
CA GLU A 37 7.14 22.93 5.55
C GLU A 37 7.90 23.54 6.73
N LYS A 38 8.60 22.71 7.52
CA LYS A 38 9.42 23.18 8.64
C LYS A 38 10.52 24.16 8.23
N ASN A 39 11.17 23.93 7.09
CA ASN A 39 12.20 24.83 6.59
C ASN A 39 11.62 26.18 6.19
N ILE A 40 10.45 26.20 5.53
CA ILE A 40 9.75 27.42 5.17
C ILE A 40 9.37 28.21 6.42
N ASP A 41 8.83 27.55 7.44
CA ASP A 41 8.45 28.18 8.71
C ASP A 41 9.65 28.79 9.44
N ALA A 42 10.77 28.05 9.50
CA ALA A 42 12.01 28.53 10.10
C ALA A 42 12.59 29.74 9.36
N LEU A 43 12.65 29.68 8.02
CA LEU A 43 13.14 30.78 7.18
C LEU A 43 12.22 32.02 7.27
N THR A 44 10.90 31.80 7.36
CA THR A 44 9.92 32.88 7.50
C THR A 44 10.07 33.54 8.87
N SER A 45 10.25 32.76 9.94
CA SER A 45 10.50 33.28 11.29
C SER A 45 11.81 34.08 11.35
N LEU A 46 12.86 33.59 10.69
CA LEU A 46 14.14 34.28 10.56
C LEU A 46 14.00 35.61 9.81
N ALA A 47 13.24 35.63 8.71
CA ALA A 47 12.96 36.83 7.94
C ALA A 47 12.20 37.90 8.75
N SER A 48 11.23 37.47 9.57
CA SER A 48 10.42 38.34 10.42
C SER A 48 11.23 38.91 11.60
N GLY A 49 12.05 38.09 12.26
CA GLY A 49 12.88 38.54 13.39
C GLY A 49 13.92 39.61 13.01
N LEU A 50 14.30 39.71 11.73
CA LEU A 50 15.12 40.81 11.24
C LEU A 50 14.37 42.14 11.24
N ALA A 51 13.08 42.15 10.92
CA ALA A 51 12.30 43.40 10.84
C ALA A 51 12.16 44.09 12.20
N GLU A 52 12.31 43.34 13.30
CA GLU A 52 12.21 43.83 14.67
C GLU A 52 13.52 44.46 15.19
N GLN A 53 14.64 44.31 14.47
CA GLN A 53 15.92 44.89 14.89
C GLN A 53 16.03 46.37 14.50
N SER A 54 16.24 47.23 15.51
CA SER A 54 16.58 48.64 15.31
C SER A 54 17.95 48.77 14.66
N VAL A 55 18.00 49.46 13.51
CA VAL A 55 19.23 49.63 12.75
C VAL A 55 19.72 51.08 12.85
N ASN A 56 20.94 51.26 13.37
CA ASN A 56 21.48 52.59 13.70
C ASN A 56 22.41 53.18 12.62
N SER A 57 22.55 52.52 11.45
CA SER A 57 23.43 52.96 10.36
C SER A 57 22.90 52.58 8.98
N ALA A 58 23.09 53.46 7.99
CA ALA A 58 22.66 53.22 6.59
C ALA A 58 23.29 51.96 5.98
N VAL A 59 24.54 51.63 6.32
CA VAL A 59 25.22 50.42 5.84
C VAL A 59 24.51 49.16 6.37
N MET A 60 24.11 49.18 7.64
CA MET A 60 23.37 48.06 8.24
C MET A 60 21.97 47.92 7.62
N MET A 61 21.30 49.02 7.25
CA MET A 61 19.99 48.97 6.57
C MET A 61 20.11 48.30 5.19
N ILE A 62 21.16 48.64 4.42
CA ILE A 62 21.44 48.00 3.13
C ILE A 62 21.70 46.51 3.30
N ASN A 63 22.47 46.12 4.32
CA ASN A 63 22.76 44.72 4.61
C ASN A 63 21.51 43.93 5.02
N GLN A 64 20.68 44.49 5.90
CA GLN A 64 19.41 43.88 6.32
C GLN A 64 18.46 43.70 5.13
N SER A 65 18.35 44.69 4.24
CA SER A 65 17.53 44.62 3.03
C SER A 65 18.02 43.51 2.08
N LYS A 66 19.33 43.47 1.78
CA LYS A 66 19.92 42.42 0.95
C LYS A 66 19.72 41.03 1.55
N TYR A 67 19.94 40.89 2.85
CA TYR A 67 19.77 39.62 3.55
C TYR A 67 18.32 39.15 3.54
N LYS A 68 17.36 40.04 3.83
CA LYS A 68 15.92 39.74 3.73
C LYS A 68 15.53 39.30 2.32
N HIS A 69 16.00 40.01 1.29
CA HIS A 69 15.74 39.65 -0.10
C HIS A 69 16.28 38.25 -0.44
N ASN A 70 17.48 37.93 0.02
CA ASN A 70 18.08 36.61 -0.18
C ASN A 70 17.28 35.51 0.53
N ILE A 71 16.88 35.70 1.79
CA ILE A 71 16.02 34.74 2.51
C ILE A 71 14.71 34.55 1.78
N GLN A 72 14.07 35.64 1.32
CA GLN A 72 12.81 35.54 0.58
C GLN A 72 12.96 34.70 -0.68
N ARG A 73 14.05 34.88 -1.44
CA ARG A 73 14.34 34.05 -2.61
C ARG A 73 14.48 32.57 -2.27
N VAL A 74 15.11 32.25 -1.13
CA VAL A 74 15.24 30.87 -0.65
C VAL A 74 13.87 30.32 -0.23
N ILE A 75 13.02 31.10 0.44
CA ILE A 75 11.65 30.71 0.79
C ILE A 75 10.85 30.39 -0.46
N ASP A 76 10.91 31.26 -1.47
CA ASP A 76 10.16 31.08 -2.72
C ASP A 76 10.61 29.81 -3.45
N TRP A 77 11.91 29.52 -3.45
CA TRP A 77 12.45 28.26 -3.97
C TRP A 77 11.97 27.05 -3.15
N GLN A 78 12.02 27.09 -1.81
CA GLN A 78 11.54 25.99 -0.95
C GLN A 78 10.04 25.71 -1.17
N LYS A 79 9.22 26.75 -1.42
CA LYS A 79 7.80 26.60 -1.77
C LYS A 79 7.60 25.88 -3.10
N GLN A 80 8.42 26.19 -4.11
CA GLN A 80 8.38 25.49 -5.39
C GLN A 80 8.74 24.01 -5.22
N GLU A 81 9.84 23.72 -4.50
CA GLU A 81 10.25 22.33 -4.20
C GLU A 81 9.19 21.57 -3.39
N GLN A 82 8.55 22.23 -2.41
CA GLN A 82 7.44 21.64 -1.66
C GLN A 82 6.26 21.28 -2.58
N ALA A 83 5.91 22.14 -3.52
CA ALA A 83 4.84 21.87 -4.48
C ALA A 83 5.17 20.65 -5.36
N LEU A 84 6.41 20.55 -5.86
CA LEU A 84 6.88 19.38 -6.60
C LEU A 84 6.86 18.10 -5.75
N ALA A 85 7.31 18.19 -4.50
CA ALA A 85 7.30 17.07 -3.56
C ALA A 85 5.86 16.59 -3.27
N ASN A 86 4.91 17.51 -3.15
CA ASN A 86 3.49 17.19 -2.96
C ASN A 86 2.88 16.50 -4.18
N LEU A 87 3.23 16.94 -5.40
CA LEU A 87 2.78 16.28 -6.63
C LEU A 87 3.29 14.83 -6.71
N GLU A 88 4.56 14.60 -6.37
CA GLU A 88 5.09 13.23 -6.34
C GLU A 88 4.43 12.38 -5.25
N ALA A 89 4.12 12.96 -4.07
CA ALA A 89 3.37 12.26 -3.03
C ALA A 89 1.98 11.82 -3.52
N GLN A 90 1.26 12.70 -4.22
CA GLN A 90 -0.06 12.40 -4.79
C GLN A 90 0.02 11.29 -5.85
N LYS A 91 1.05 11.33 -6.70
CA LYS A 91 1.30 10.29 -7.70
C LYS A 91 1.59 8.93 -7.06
N ILE A 92 2.45 8.89 -6.04
CA ILE A 92 2.74 7.65 -5.29
C ILE A 92 1.47 7.14 -4.60
N GLN A 93 0.67 8.02 -4.00
CA GLN A 93 -0.61 7.67 -3.37
C GLN A 93 -1.60 7.08 -4.38
N GLY A 94 -1.71 7.66 -5.57
CA GLY A 94 -2.55 7.14 -6.65
C GLY A 94 -2.11 5.74 -7.09
N ASN A 95 -0.81 5.52 -7.24
CA ASN A 95 -0.23 4.21 -7.58
C ASN A 95 -0.49 3.18 -6.47
N LEU A 96 -0.30 3.58 -5.20
CA LEU A 96 -0.58 2.73 -4.04
C LEU A 96 -2.04 2.26 -4.03
N LEU A 97 -2.98 3.19 -4.25
CA LEU A 97 -4.41 2.88 -4.28
C LEU A 97 -4.76 1.95 -5.45
N ALA A 98 -4.14 2.13 -6.60
CA ALA A 98 -4.33 1.24 -7.75
C ALA A 98 -3.79 -0.19 -7.47
N GLU A 99 -2.61 -0.32 -6.88
CA GLU A 99 -2.03 -1.61 -6.51
C GLU A 99 -2.81 -2.30 -5.38
N ALA A 100 -3.24 -1.57 -4.35
CA ALA A 100 -4.07 -2.12 -3.28
C ALA A 100 -5.40 -2.67 -3.80
N LYS A 101 -6.03 -1.99 -4.77
CA LYS A 101 -7.24 -2.51 -5.43
C LYS A 101 -6.98 -3.81 -6.20
N ARG A 102 -5.84 -3.88 -6.90
CA ARG A 102 -5.44 -5.08 -7.66
C ARG A 102 -5.14 -6.26 -6.73
N GLU A 103 -4.43 -5.99 -5.64
CA GLU A 103 -4.11 -6.97 -4.60
C GLU A 103 -5.40 -7.53 -3.98
N LYS A 104 -6.33 -6.65 -3.56
CA LYS A 104 -7.61 -7.06 -2.98
C LYS A 104 -8.47 -7.86 -3.96
N SER A 105 -8.53 -7.44 -5.22
CA SER A 105 -9.25 -8.18 -6.25
C SER A 105 -8.70 -9.59 -6.43
N LEU A 106 -7.38 -9.76 -6.32
CA LEU A 106 -6.73 -11.05 -6.48
C LEU A 106 -6.94 -11.95 -5.26
N GLU A 107 -6.93 -11.39 -4.06
CA GLU A 107 -7.29 -12.09 -2.81
C GLU A 107 -8.69 -12.71 -2.92
N LEU A 108 -9.68 -11.95 -3.37
CA LEU A 108 -11.05 -12.44 -3.56
C LEU A 108 -11.13 -13.59 -4.57
N VAL A 109 -10.39 -13.51 -5.67
CA VAL A 109 -10.33 -14.58 -6.67
C VAL A 109 -9.65 -15.83 -6.11
N LEU A 110 -8.59 -15.68 -5.32
CA LEU A 110 -7.91 -16.78 -4.65
C LEU A 110 -8.83 -17.51 -3.69
N ASP A 111 -9.57 -16.77 -2.87
CA ASP A 111 -10.50 -17.35 -1.90
C ASP A 111 -11.63 -18.11 -2.58
N ALA A 112 -12.19 -17.56 -3.66
CA ALA A 112 -13.17 -18.26 -4.49
C ALA A 112 -12.60 -19.58 -5.03
N LYS A 113 -11.38 -19.56 -5.62
CA LYS A 113 -10.75 -20.77 -6.17
C LYS A 113 -10.41 -21.82 -5.12
N ARG A 114 -9.97 -21.39 -3.93
CA ARG A 114 -9.75 -22.30 -2.81
C ARG A 114 -11.06 -22.92 -2.33
N SER A 115 -12.14 -22.15 -2.31
CA SER A 115 -13.47 -22.65 -1.96
C SER A 115 -13.97 -23.69 -2.95
N ASP A 116 -13.89 -23.39 -4.26
CA ASP A 116 -14.26 -24.32 -5.34
C ASP A 116 -13.49 -25.65 -5.22
N GLN A 117 -12.18 -25.56 -4.95
CA GLN A 117 -11.35 -26.75 -4.80
C GLN A 117 -11.77 -27.59 -3.58
N ARG A 118 -12.08 -26.95 -2.44
CA ARG A 118 -12.57 -27.66 -1.25
C ARG A 118 -13.90 -28.34 -1.50
N MET A 119 -14.84 -27.66 -2.16
CA MET A 119 -16.14 -28.21 -2.56
C MET A 119 -15.99 -29.44 -3.46
N GLU A 120 -15.10 -29.36 -4.46
CA GLU A 120 -14.83 -30.49 -5.36
C GLU A 120 -14.20 -31.68 -4.64
N MET A 121 -13.27 -31.43 -3.72
CA MET A 121 -12.67 -32.49 -2.89
C MET A 121 -13.72 -33.15 -2.00
N SER A 122 -14.51 -32.36 -1.27
CA SER A 122 -15.59 -32.87 -0.41
C SER A 122 -16.61 -33.68 -1.21
N ARG A 123 -17.01 -33.22 -2.40
CA ARG A 123 -17.91 -33.96 -3.28
C ARG A 123 -17.33 -35.31 -3.72
N ARG A 124 -16.02 -35.39 -3.99
CA ARG A 124 -15.35 -36.63 -4.36
C ARG A 124 -15.28 -37.59 -3.17
N GLU A 125 -14.92 -37.09 -2.00
CA GLU A 125 -14.88 -37.87 -0.75
C GLU A 125 -16.26 -38.42 -0.38
N GLN A 126 -17.32 -37.61 -0.51
CA GLN A 126 -18.69 -38.04 -0.28
C GLN A 126 -19.07 -39.16 -1.26
N LYS A 127 -18.84 -38.98 -2.57
CA LYS A 127 -19.11 -40.03 -3.57
C LYS A 127 -18.38 -41.34 -3.28
N MET A 128 -17.12 -41.26 -2.85
CA MET A 128 -16.36 -42.45 -2.46
C MET A 128 -16.98 -43.13 -1.23
N THR A 129 -17.30 -42.36 -0.19
CA THR A 129 -17.93 -42.88 1.04
C THR A 129 -19.28 -43.52 0.76
N ASP A 130 -20.11 -42.88 -0.08
CA ASP A 130 -21.43 -43.40 -0.49
C ASP A 130 -21.28 -44.71 -1.27
N SER A 131 -20.29 -44.78 -2.18
CA SER A 131 -20.04 -46.00 -2.96
C SER A 131 -19.62 -47.17 -2.07
N VAL A 132 -18.76 -46.94 -1.08
CA VAL A 132 -18.32 -47.96 -0.11
C VAL A 132 -19.50 -48.40 0.75
N SER A 133 -20.28 -47.45 1.25
CA SER A 133 -21.47 -47.71 2.08
C SER A 133 -22.50 -48.56 1.34
N THR A 134 -22.76 -48.23 0.07
CA THR A 134 -23.68 -48.98 -0.80
C THR A 134 -23.18 -50.41 -1.04
N GLN A 135 -21.88 -50.60 -1.28
CA GLN A 135 -21.30 -51.94 -1.45
C GLN A 135 -21.39 -52.77 -0.16
N CYS A 136 -21.09 -52.17 1.00
CA CYS A 136 -21.20 -52.84 2.29
C CYS A 136 -22.64 -53.28 2.57
N TRP A 137 -23.61 -52.39 2.34
CA TRP A 137 -25.03 -52.68 2.49
C TRP A 137 -25.48 -53.83 1.58
N LEU A 138 -25.10 -53.82 0.30
CA LEU A 138 -25.45 -54.87 -0.65
C LEU A 138 -24.85 -56.23 -0.26
N ARG A 139 -23.59 -56.25 0.22
CA ARG A 139 -22.94 -57.47 0.70
C ARG A 139 -23.66 -58.05 1.92
N GLN A 140 -24.07 -57.21 2.87
CA GLN A 140 -24.84 -57.64 4.03
C GLN A 140 -26.21 -58.20 3.64
N GLN A 141 -26.90 -57.56 2.70
CA GLN A 141 -28.19 -58.03 2.19
C GLN A 141 -28.09 -59.40 1.51
N LEU A 142 -27.07 -59.60 0.67
CA LEU A 142 -26.80 -60.89 0.03
C LEU A 142 -26.41 -61.98 1.04
N ALA A 143 -25.64 -61.65 2.07
CA ALA A 143 -25.29 -62.60 3.13
C ALA A 143 -26.53 -63.03 3.93
N ALA A 144 -27.40 -62.09 4.29
CA ALA A 144 -28.66 -62.37 4.98
C ALA A 144 -29.62 -63.23 4.13
N ALA A 145 -29.65 -63.01 2.81
CA ALA A 145 -30.47 -63.79 1.89
C ALA A 145 -29.99 -65.25 1.73
N ARG A 146 -28.69 -65.53 1.91
CA ARG A 146 -28.12 -66.89 1.84
C ARG A 146 -28.31 -67.72 3.12
N GLN A 147 -28.65 -67.08 4.23
CA GLN A 147 -28.88 -67.75 5.52
C GLN A 147 -30.35 -68.12 5.74
N ARG A 148 -31.24 -67.80 4.78
CA ARG A 148 -32.64 -68.24 4.73
C ARG A 148 -32.79 -69.33 3.69
#